data_AF-A0A953QEM2-F1
#
_entry.id   AF-A0A953QEM2-F1
#
_cell.length_a   1.000
_cell.length_b   1.000
_cell.length_c   1.000
_cell.angle_alpha   90.00
_cell.angle_beta   90.00
_cell.angle_gamma   90.00
#
_symmetry.space_group_name_H-M   'P 1'
#
loop_
_entity.id
_entity.type
_entity.pdbx_description
1 polymer ?
#
loop_
_entity_poly.entity_id
_entity_poly.type
_entity_poly.pdbx_seq_one_letter_code
_entity_poly.pdbx_strand_id
1 'polypeptide(L)'
;MSDPLLVLIDERSALLRQVAELGDFQPGSISSPTMRCGKPSCHCAKPDDPGHGPYYQLTQKIDGKTVTQSLASPAAIRKAESEIAEYRKFQHLTDDLVGVNRKICRLRPVEQTAPSAQEKKRSKRSKKKSRAK
;
A
#
# COMPACT_ATOMS: atom_id res chain seq x y z
N MET A 1 -30.37 -22.04 -3.84
CA MET A 1 -28.93 -21.87 -3.56
C MET A 1 -28.45 -20.69 -4.41
N SER A 2 -27.90 -19.65 -3.79
CA SER A 2 -27.48 -18.44 -4.49
C SER A 2 -26.31 -18.74 -5.43
N ASP A 3 -26.29 -18.11 -6.61
CA ASP A 3 -25.15 -18.20 -7.53
C ASP A 3 -23.88 -17.68 -6.82
N PRO A 4 -22.83 -18.52 -6.66
CA PRO A 4 -21.59 -18.13 -6.01
C PRO A 4 -20.95 -16.87 -6.62
N LEU A 5 -21.16 -16.63 -7.92
CA LEU A 5 -20.63 -15.46 -8.60
C LEU A 5 -21.32 -14.16 -8.14
N LEU A 6 -22.64 -14.17 -7.96
CA LEU A 6 -23.39 -13.00 -7.49
C LEU A 6 -22.98 -12.60 -6.08
N VAL A 7 -22.80 -13.56 -5.18
CA VAL A 7 -22.34 -13.32 -3.81
C VAL A 7 -20.98 -12.60 -3.80
N LEU A 8 -20.04 -13.03 -4.63
CA LEU A 8 -18.71 -12.39 -4.73
C LEU A 8 -18.79 -10.99 -5.34
N ILE A 9 -19.71 -10.74 -6.27
CA ILE A 9 -19.93 -9.42 -6.87
C ILE A 9 -20.46 -8.44 -5.82
N ASP A 10 -21.38 -8.90 -4.97
CA ASP A 10 -21.93 -8.11 -3.87
C ASP A 10 -20.85 -7.81 -2.81
N GLU A 11 -20.06 -8.81 -2.43
CA GLU A 11 -18.91 -8.66 -1.52
C GLU A 11 -17.89 -7.64 -2.06
N ARG A 12 -17.52 -7.75 -3.34
CA ARG A 12 -16.65 -6.78 -4.02
C ARG A 12 -17.22 -5.36 -3.96
N SER A 13 -18.53 -5.22 -4.17
CA SER A 13 -19.20 -3.92 -4.15
C SER A 13 -19.24 -3.33 -2.74
N ALA A 14 -19.40 -4.16 -1.71
CA ALA A 14 -19.31 -3.74 -0.32
C ALA A 14 -17.90 -3.27 0.06
N LEU A 15 -16.85 -3.99 -0.36
CA LEU A 15 -15.47 -3.56 -0.15
C LEU A 15 -15.16 -2.23 -0.84
N LEU A 16 -15.62 -2.05 -2.08
CA LEU A 16 -15.45 -0.78 -2.81
C LEU A 16 -16.13 0.40 -2.11
N ARG A 17 -17.31 0.19 -1.50
CA ARG A 17 -17.96 1.22 -0.68
C ARG A 17 -17.13 1.57 0.56
N GLN A 18 -16.63 0.57 1.28
CA GLN A 18 -15.76 0.80 2.44
C GLN A 18 -14.49 1.58 2.06
N VAL A 19 -13.88 1.28 0.91
CA VAL A 19 -12.73 2.05 0.41
C VAL A 19 -13.12 3.50 0.12
N ALA A 20 -14.30 3.75 -0.44
CA ALA A 20 -14.78 5.10 -0.73
C ALA A 20 -15.16 5.91 0.53
N GLU A 21 -15.40 5.24 1.66
CA GLU A 21 -15.73 5.86 2.95
C GLU A 21 -14.50 6.20 3.80
N LEU A 22 -13.30 5.74 3.41
CA LEU A 22 -12.06 6.05 4.14
C LEU A 22 -11.79 7.56 4.13
N GLY A 23 -11.25 8.04 5.25
CA GLY A 23 -10.78 9.43 5.37
C GLY A 23 -9.42 9.67 4.72
N ASP A 24 -8.85 10.84 5.00
CA ASP A 24 -7.49 11.17 4.58
C ASP A 24 -6.48 10.19 5.18
N PHE A 25 -5.57 9.67 4.34
CA PHE A 25 -4.55 8.73 4.76
C PHE A 25 -3.22 8.95 4.07
N GLN A 26 -2.13 8.52 4.72
CA GLN A 26 -0.81 8.46 4.12
C GLN A 26 0.00 7.27 4.63
N PRO A 27 0.87 6.67 3.80
CA PRO A 27 1.81 5.66 4.26
C PRO A 27 2.85 6.26 5.21
N GLY A 28 3.42 5.43 6.07
CA GLY A 28 4.60 5.81 6.84
C GLY A 28 4.64 5.19 8.22
N SER A 29 5.62 5.64 8.99
CA SER A 29 5.79 5.30 10.40
C SER A 29 6.22 6.53 11.18
N ILE A 30 5.82 6.59 12.45
CA ILE A 30 6.29 7.61 13.38
C ILE A 30 7.38 7.00 14.23
N SER A 31 8.47 7.74 14.37
CA SER A 31 9.58 7.42 15.26
C SER A 31 9.84 8.59 16.20
N SER A 32 10.38 8.30 17.38
CA SER A 32 10.65 9.28 18.42
C SER A 32 12.09 9.14 18.95
N PRO A 33 13.12 9.33 18.10
CA PRO A 33 14.51 9.21 18.53
C PRO A 33 14.84 10.22 19.64
N THR A 34 15.61 9.76 20.62
CA THR A 34 16.40 10.61 21.50
C THR A 34 17.81 10.73 20.95
N MET A 35 18.41 11.91 21.04
CA MET A 35 19.74 12.18 20.50
C MET A 35 20.68 12.73 21.56
N ARG A 36 21.92 12.24 21.54
CA ARG A 36 23.03 12.86 22.28
C ARG A 36 23.78 13.82 21.37
N CYS A 37 23.96 15.02 21.86
CA CYS A 37 24.52 16.17 21.17
C CYS A 37 26.05 16.16 21.02
N GLY A 38 26.75 15.27 21.74
CA GLY A 38 28.21 15.10 21.65
C GLY A 38 29.07 16.16 22.34
N LYS A 39 28.47 17.25 22.85
CA LYS A 39 29.21 18.28 23.61
C LYS A 39 29.46 17.81 25.05
N PRO A 40 30.71 17.80 25.54
CA PRO A 40 31.03 17.34 26.89
C PRO A 40 30.40 18.21 27.98
N SER A 41 30.09 19.48 27.68
CA SER A 41 29.45 20.41 28.60
C SER A 41 27.91 20.33 28.64
N CYS A 42 27.29 19.49 27.80
CA CYS A 42 25.83 19.38 27.77
C CYS A 42 25.32 18.35 28.79
N HIS A 43 24.11 18.56 29.32
CA HIS A 43 23.43 17.57 30.17
C HIS A 43 23.34 16.18 29.51
N CYS A 44 23.23 16.15 28.18
CA CYS A 44 23.07 14.97 27.33
C CYS A 44 24.28 14.00 27.42
N ALA A 45 25.41 14.46 27.98
CA ALA A 45 26.65 13.70 28.13
C ALA A 45 26.75 12.94 29.46
N LYS A 46 25.85 13.18 30.42
CA LYS A 46 25.84 12.45 31.69
C LYS A 46 25.42 10.98 31.44
N PRO A 47 26.02 9.99 32.12
CA PRO A 47 25.74 8.56 31.87
C PRO A 47 24.26 8.20 31.92
N ASP A 48 23.52 8.78 32.87
CA ASP A 48 22.10 8.50 33.14
C ASP A 48 21.12 9.51 32.52
N ASP A 49 21.62 10.44 31.69
CA ASP A 49 20.74 11.40 31.02
C ASP A 49 20.08 10.75 29.77
N PRO A 50 18.76 10.90 29.60
CA PRO A 50 18.02 10.31 28.48
C PRO A 50 18.37 10.93 27.12
N GLY A 51 19.13 12.03 27.10
CA GLY A 51 19.47 12.78 25.90
C GLY A 51 18.39 13.78 25.50
N HIS A 52 18.60 14.45 24.36
CA HIS A 52 17.64 15.39 23.81
C HIS A 52 16.50 14.66 23.11
N GLY A 53 15.27 15.12 23.34
CA GLY A 53 14.07 14.58 22.71
C GLY A 53 13.01 14.20 23.74
N PRO A 54 11.98 13.44 23.34
CA PRO A 54 11.84 12.80 22.02
C PRO A 54 11.54 13.78 20.89
N TYR A 55 12.21 13.61 19.75
CA TYR A 55 11.85 14.30 18.51
C TYR A 55 10.94 13.42 17.68
N TYR A 56 9.67 13.77 17.54
CA TYR A 56 8.74 12.98 16.74
C TYR A 56 8.93 13.25 15.25
N GLN A 57 9.00 12.19 14.48
CA GLN A 57 9.27 12.23 13.05
C GLN A 57 8.42 11.22 12.30
N LEU A 58 7.70 11.69 11.27
CA LEU A 58 7.04 10.85 10.27
C LEU A 58 8.06 10.48 9.18
N THR A 59 8.24 9.20 8.92
CA THR A 59 9.10 8.70 7.84
C THR A 59 8.28 7.90 6.83
N GLN A 60 8.46 8.20 5.54
CA GLN A 60 7.74 7.54 4.45
C GLN A 60 8.59 7.44 3.18
N LYS A 61 8.13 6.63 2.23
CA LYS A 61 8.73 6.50 0.90
C LYS A 61 7.97 7.35 -0.11
N ILE A 62 8.65 8.32 -0.71
CA ILE A 62 8.11 9.15 -1.80
C ILE A 62 9.07 8.99 -2.98
N ASP A 63 8.55 8.55 -4.14
CA ASP A 63 9.33 8.30 -5.36
C ASP A 63 10.59 7.43 -5.13
N GLY A 64 10.44 6.38 -4.31
CA GLY A 64 11.50 5.44 -3.93
C GLY A 64 12.50 5.97 -2.88
N LYS A 65 12.46 7.26 -2.54
CA LYS A 65 13.34 7.89 -1.56
C LYS A 65 12.70 7.91 -0.17
N THR A 66 13.53 7.77 0.86
CA THR A 66 13.08 7.95 2.25
C THR A 66 13.00 9.44 2.56
N VAL A 67 11.81 9.90 2.94
CA VAL A 67 11.56 11.29 3.35
C VAL A 67 11.12 11.27 4.82
N THR A 68 11.73 12.14 5.62
CA THR A 68 11.45 12.28 7.05
C THR A 68 11.01 13.70 7.35
N GLN A 69 9.85 13.85 7.99
CA GLN A 69 9.26 15.11 8.40
C GLN A 69 9.17 15.17 9.93
N SER A 70 9.60 16.28 10.52
CA SER A 70 9.44 16.51 11.97
C SER A 70 8.01 16.90 12.32
N LEU A 71 7.49 16.34 13.40
CA LEU A 71 6.16 16.61 13.94
C LEU A 71 6.31 17.52 15.16
N ALA A 72 5.99 18.80 14.99
CA ALA A 72 6.29 19.84 15.97
C ALA A 72 5.33 19.91 17.17
N SER A 73 4.19 19.19 17.14
CA SER A 73 3.18 19.27 18.19
C SER A 73 2.47 17.94 18.45
N PRO A 74 1.92 17.73 19.66
CA PRO A 74 1.07 16.57 19.95
C PRO A 74 -0.12 16.42 19.01
N ALA A 75 -0.68 17.54 18.52
CA ALA A 75 -1.76 17.50 17.54
C ALA A 75 -1.28 16.98 16.18
N ALA A 76 -0.08 17.39 15.73
CA ALA A 76 0.52 16.87 14.50
C ALA A 76 0.84 15.38 14.60
N ILE A 77 1.28 14.92 15.77
CA ILE A 77 1.54 13.50 16.04
C ILE A 77 0.25 12.69 15.93
N ARG A 78 -0.80 13.07 16.67
CA ARG A 78 -2.09 12.37 16.62
C ARG A 78 -2.68 12.34 15.22
N LYS A 79 -2.57 13.45 14.48
CA LYS A 79 -3.01 13.52 13.08
C LYS A 79 -2.29 12.47 12.22
N ALA A 80 -0.96 12.46 12.26
CA ALA A 80 -0.17 11.49 11.48
C ALA A 80 -0.45 10.04 11.90
N GLU A 81 -0.68 9.77 13.20
CA GLU A 81 -1.08 8.45 13.69
C GLU A 81 -2.42 8.02 13.09
N SER A 82 -3.42 8.90 13.08
CA SER A 82 -4.73 8.63 12.48
C SER A 82 -4.63 8.36 10.99
N GLU A 83 -3.89 9.18 10.23
CA GLU A 83 -3.71 9.01 8.79
C GLU A 83 -2.97 7.70 8.45
N ILE A 84 -1.96 7.31 9.23
CA ILE A 84 -1.25 6.04 9.06
C ILE A 84 -2.18 4.86 9.38
N ALA A 85 -2.99 4.96 10.44
CA ALA A 85 -3.95 3.92 10.79
C ALA A 85 -4.99 3.73 9.69
N GLU A 86 -5.47 4.82 9.11
CA GLU A 86 -6.41 4.80 7.99
C GLU A 86 -5.77 4.19 6.72
N TYR A 87 -4.49 4.49 6.45
CA TYR A 87 -3.75 3.85 5.36
C TYR A 87 -3.62 2.33 5.57
N ARG A 88 -3.42 1.87 6.80
CA ARG A 88 -3.40 0.43 7.09
C ARG A 88 -4.75 -0.20 6.79
N LYS A 89 -5.87 0.44 7.11
CA LYS A 89 -7.21 -0.06 6.73
C LYS A 89 -7.35 -0.15 5.21
N PHE A 90 -6.90 0.88 4.48
CA PHE A 90 -6.89 0.88 3.01
C PHE A 90 -6.12 -0.33 2.44
N GLN A 91 -4.95 -0.65 3.00
CA GLN A 91 -4.17 -1.82 2.57
C GLN A 91 -4.96 -3.12 2.75
N HIS A 92 -5.57 -3.34 3.92
CA HIS A 92 -6.34 -4.55 4.20
C HIS A 92 -7.54 -4.67 3.24
N LEU A 93 -8.31 -3.59 3.06
CA LEU A 93 -9.45 -3.56 2.14
C LEU A 93 -9.04 -3.85 0.68
N THR A 94 -7.89 -3.35 0.27
CA THR A 94 -7.36 -3.59 -1.09
C THR A 94 -6.92 -5.03 -1.26
N ASP A 95 -6.27 -5.62 -0.26
CA ASP A 95 -5.86 -7.03 -0.26
C ASP A 95 -7.09 -7.96 -0.35
N ASP A 96 -8.13 -7.67 0.43
CA ASP A 96 -9.40 -8.39 0.39
C ASP A 96 -10.08 -8.24 -0.98
N LEU A 97 -10.11 -7.01 -1.52
CA LEU A 97 -10.68 -6.72 -2.83
C LEU A 97 -9.96 -7.51 -3.95
N VAL A 98 -8.63 -7.60 -3.89
CA VAL A 98 -7.84 -8.43 -4.80
C VAL A 98 -8.19 -9.91 -4.62
N GLY A 99 -8.33 -10.37 -3.38
CA GLY A 99 -8.74 -11.72 -3.04
C GLY A 99 -10.09 -12.11 -3.66
N VAL A 100 -11.11 -11.27 -3.47
CA VAL A 100 -12.45 -11.46 -4.05
C VAL A 100 -12.40 -11.41 -5.58
N ASN A 101 -11.71 -10.44 -6.16
CA ASN A 101 -11.58 -10.35 -7.62
C ASN A 101 -10.88 -11.58 -8.22
N ARG A 102 -9.87 -12.15 -7.56
CA ARG A 102 -9.25 -13.40 -8.01
C ARG A 102 -10.26 -14.55 -8.07
N LYS A 103 -11.19 -14.64 -7.12
CA LYS A 103 -12.27 -15.65 -7.13
C LYS A 103 -13.24 -15.39 -8.29
N ILE A 104 -13.68 -14.14 -8.47
CA ILE A 104 -14.56 -13.73 -9.58
C ILE A 104 -13.92 -14.08 -10.93
N CYS A 105 -12.65 -13.72 -11.15
CA CYS A 105 -11.94 -13.98 -12.39
C CYS A 105 -11.82 -15.47 -12.71
N ARG A 106 -11.75 -16.35 -11.71
CA ARG A 106 -11.73 -17.81 -11.92
C ARG A 106 -13.10 -18.37 -12.33
N LEU A 107 -14.18 -17.76 -11.84
CA LEU A 107 -15.56 -18.21 -12.13
C LEU A 107 -16.08 -17.67 -13.46
N ARG A 108 -15.60 -16.52 -13.91
CA ARG A 108 -16.02 -15.95 -15.19
C ARG A 108 -15.50 -16.80 -16.36
N PRO A 109 -16.37 -17.18 -17.32
CA PRO A 109 -15.94 -17.94 -18.48
C PRO A 109 -15.03 -17.09 -19.37
N VAL A 110 -14.07 -17.74 -20.03
CA VAL A 110 -13.29 -17.11 -21.10
C VAL A 110 -14.20 -17.01 -22.33
N GLU A 111 -14.52 -15.78 -22.73
CA GLU A 111 -15.19 -15.57 -24.02
C GLU A 111 -14.26 -16.02 -25.14
N GLN A 112 -14.70 -17.01 -25.91
CA GLN A 112 -14.00 -17.42 -27.13
C GLN A 112 -14.38 -16.46 -28.25
N THR A 113 -13.73 -15.30 -28.31
CA THR A 113 -13.80 -14.46 -29.50
C THR A 113 -13.03 -15.16 -30.62
N ALA A 114 -13.67 -15.39 -31.77
CA ALA A 114 -13.00 -15.98 -32.92
C ALA A 114 -11.76 -15.13 -33.27
N PRO A 115 -10.55 -15.73 -33.42
CA PRO A 115 -9.34 -14.97 -33.59
C PRO A 115 -9.44 -14.10 -34.85
N SER A 116 -9.19 -12.81 -34.65
CA SER A 116 -9.16 -11.84 -35.74
C SER A 116 -8.11 -12.24 -36.79
N ALA A 117 -8.30 -11.80 -38.03
CA ALA A 117 -7.33 -12.07 -39.10
C ALA A 117 -5.91 -11.58 -38.76
N GLN A 118 -5.78 -10.57 -37.89
CA GLN A 118 -4.51 -10.04 -37.40
C GLN A 118 -3.81 -10.97 -36.39
N GLU A 119 -4.55 -11.57 -35.44
CA GLU A 119 -4.00 -12.55 -34.49
C GLU A 119 -3.52 -13.83 -35.19
N LYS A 120 -4.26 -14.29 -36.20
CA LYS A 120 -3.84 -15.41 -37.05
C LYS A 120 -2.52 -15.12 -37.78
N LYS A 121 -2.29 -13.89 -38.26
CA LYS A 121 -1.01 -13.47 -38.88
C LYS A 121 0.14 -13.41 -37.86
N ARG A 122 -0.10 -12.90 -36.65
CA ARG A 122 0.92 -12.80 -35.58
C ARG A 122 1.38 -14.18 -35.08
N SER A 123 0.45 -15.12 -34.92
CA SER A 123 0.75 -16.53 -34.58
C SER A 123 1.62 -17.22 -35.64
N LYS A 124 1.32 -17.05 -36.93
CA LYS A 124 2.13 -17.58 -38.04
C LYS A 124 3.56 -17.00 -38.06
N ARG A 125 3.73 -15.72 -37.73
CA ARG A 125 5.06 -15.06 -37.68
C ARG A 125 5.91 -15.52 -36.51
N SER A 126 5.29 -15.80 -35.36
CA SER A 126 5.97 -16.34 -34.17
C SER A 126 6.50 -17.76 -34.40
N LYS A 127 5.68 -18.67 -34.96
CA LYS A 127 6.09 -20.04 -35.32
C LYS A 127 7.22 -20.09 -36.36
N LYS A 128 7.35 -19.07 -37.22
CA LYS A 128 8.43 -18.99 -38.21
C LYS A 128 9.78 -18.60 -37.59
N LYS A 129 9.78 -17.90 -36.44
CA LYS A 129 11.02 -17.47 -35.75
C LYS A 129 11.62 -18.53 -34.82
N SER A 130 10.83 -19.50 -34.38
CA SER A 130 11.28 -20.55 -33.44
C SER A 130 11.89 -21.79 -34.14
N ARG A 131 12.12 -21.76 -35.45
CA ARG A 131 12.61 -22.91 -36.24
C ARG A 131 14.06 -22.74 -36.73
N ALA A 132 14.89 -22.10 -35.91
CA ALA A 132 16.32 -21.91 -36.16
C ALA A 132 17.15 -22.01 -34.86
N LYS A 133 17.31 -23.23 -34.35
CA LYS A 133 18.57 -23.86 -33.88
C LYS A 133 18.24 -25.22 -33.28
#